data_AF-A0A0C3A4T9-F1
#
_entry.id   AF-A0A0C3A4T9-F1
#
_cell.length_a   1.000
_cell.length_b   1.000
_cell.length_c   1.000
_cell.angle_alpha   90.00
_cell.angle_beta   90.00
_cell.angle_gamma   90.00
#
_symmetry.space_group_name_H-M   'P 1'
#
loop_
_entity.id
_entity.type
_entity.pdbx_description
1 polymer ?
#
loop_
_entity_poly.entity_id
_entity_poly.type
_entity_poly.pdbx_seq_one_letter_code
_entity_poly.pdbx_strand_id
1 'polypeptide(L)'
;METSLNELSGPNGKYCSRWRTLRLEPGHTPWRIGSGLLQDTLSYPTPNLKAVYFDHVRLEGTATDKLVLPNASNVHDVTILDCKLPSLHPFDGVCEAQLGWKDLTGDPMPIIALHGAKQAQRLTLWALSFATIQLPVQLPQLQALHIKGSHIPAELATIEFPLLNDLAVCWFAQNPIPTIMGNRGIPIENLRRITITTPFESVEINSEDAYTQASESVLELFRRATNLRDVSSSGGALAIILKTLWDAIENGQYKGLYPSAKGSVERAWITDLITGDTFELDGEETVESLQALCRQWLPYYEPEVLVQRLIESYSVIFPF
;
A
#
# COMPACT_ATOMS: atom_id res chain seq x y z
N MET A 1 -23.38 -2.22 -20.93
CA MET A 1 -23.02 -2.79 -19.62
C MET A 1 -24.27 -3.06 -18.79
N GLU A 2 -25.02 -2.04 -18.36
CA GLU A 2 -26.15 -2.20 -17.42
C GLU A 2 -27.26 -3.11 -17.95
N THR A 3 -27.65 -2.98 -19.22
CA THR A 3 -28.64 -3.87 -19.88
C THR A 3 -28.19 -5.33 -19.86
N SER A 4 -26.91 -5.59 -20.20
CA SER A 4 -26.34 -6.93 -20.16
C SER A 4 -26.29 -7.50 -18.75
N LEU A 5 -25.97 -6.68 -17.74
CA LEU A 5 -25.99 -7.11 -16.34
C LEU A 5 -27.43 -7.49 -15.91
N ASN A 6 -28.43 -6.72 -16.31
CA ASN A 6 -29.85 -7.02 -16.05
C ASN A 6 -30.33 -8.28 -16.78
N GLU A 7 -29.87 -8.53 -18.01
CA GLU A 7 -30.16 -9.79 -18.70
C GLU A 7 -29.51 -10.99 -17.99
N LEU A 8 -28.28 -10.83 -17.52
CA LEU A 8 -27.53 -11.86 -16.78
C LEU A 8 -28.08 -12.12 -15.37
N SER A 9 -28.76 -11.16 -14.76
CA SER A 9 -29.44 -11.35 -13.48
C SER A 9 -30.76 -12.13 -13.65
N GLY A 10 -31.32 -12.12 -14.86
CA GLY A 10 -32.57 -12.78 -15.21
C GLY A 10 -33.78 -12.11 -14.54
N PRO A 11 -34.98 -12.65 -14.79
CA PRO A 11 -36.21 -12.07 -14.26
C PRO A 11 -36.16 -11.97 -12.73
N ASN A 12 -36.23 -10.75 -12.20
CA ASN A 12 -36.15 -10.42 -10.78
C ASN A 12 -34.89 -11.00 -10.07
N GLY A 13 -33.75 -11.08 -10.77
CA GLY A 13 -32.50 -11.54 -10.15
C GLY A 13 -32.39 -13.04 -9.93
N LYS A 14 -33.29 -13.87 -10.49
CA LYS A 14 -33.29 -15.33 -10.30
C LYS A 14 -31.93 -15.99 -10.58
N TYR A 15 -31.16 -15.45 -11.53
CA TYR A 15 -29.87 -15.99 -11.92
C TYR A 15 -28.70 -15.49 -11.06
N CYS A 16 -28.90 -14.45 -10.24
CA CYS A 16 -27.87 -13.94 -9.29
C CYS A 16 -27.42 -15.00 -8.28
N SER A 17 -28.30 -15.94 -7.94
CA SER A 17 -27.95 -17.12 -7.12
C SER A 17 -26.86 -18.00 -7.74
N ARG A 18 -26.57 -17.88 -9.03
CA ARG A 18 -25.52 -18.65 -9.71
C ARG A 18 -24.20 -17.89 -9.79
N TRP A 19 -24.20 -16.60 -9.50
CA TRP A 19 -23.02 -15.76 -9.59
C TRP A 19 -22.00 -16.18 -8.54
N ARG A 20 -20.74 -16.29 -8.97
CA ARG A 20 -19.57 -16.56 -8.11
C ARG A 20 -18.66 -15.35 -8.03
N THR A 21 -18.58 -14.60 -9.12
CA THR A 21 -17.78 -13.38 -9.25
C THR A 21 -18.63 -12.34 -9.93
N LEU A 22 -18.58 -11.11 -9.43
CA LEU A 22 -19.17 -9.95 -10.08
C LEU A 22 -18.08 -8.92 -10.32
N ARG A 23 -17.84 -8.59 -11.59
CA ARG A 23 -16.90 -7.56 -12.00
C ARG A 23 -17.63 -6.47 -12.77
N LEU A 24 -17.57 -5.24 -12.29
CA LEU A 24 -18.09 -4.06 -12.97
C LEU A 24 -16.99 -2.99 -13.08
N GLU A 25 -16.77 -2.54 -14.30
CA GLU A 25 -15.77 -1.54 -14.67
C GLU A 25 -16.37 -0.75 -15.84
N PRO A 26 -17.09 0.36 -15.57
CA PRO A 26 -17.87 1.08 -16.58
C PRO A 26 -17.05 1.78 -17.68
N GLY A 27 -15.73 1.62 -17.71
CA GLY A 27 -14.83 2.25 -18.68
C GLY A 27 -14.57 3.73 -18.40
N HIS A 28 -13.71 4.34 -19.23
CA HIS A 28 -13.00 5.62 -19.03
C HIS A 28 -13.84 6.91 -18.93
N THR A 29 -15.13 6.84 -18.62
CA THR A 29 -15.89 8.04 -18.22
C THR A 29 -15.99 8.05 -16.70
N PRO A 30 -14.95 8.52 -15.99
CA PRO A 30 -15.09 8.78 -14.57
C PRO A 30 -16.30 9.72 -14.41
N TRP A 31 -17.05 9.59 -13.33
CA TRP A 31 -18.25 10.41 -13.03
C TRP A 31 -19.57 10.02 -13.71
N ARG A 32 -19.63 8.99 -14.56
CA ARG A 32 -20.96 8.50 -15.02
C ARG A 32 -21.72 7.87 -13.85
N ILE A 33 -22.85 8.48 -13.51
CA ILE A 33 -23.80 7.91 -12.56
C ILE A 33 -24.49 6.73 -13.25
N GLY A 34 -24.45 5.57 -12.60
CA GLY A 34 -25.16 4.38 -13.04
C GLY A 34 -26.67 4.57 -12.95
N SER A 35 -27.41 4.03 -13.91
CA SER A 35 -28.86 4.23 -13.93
C SER A 35 -29.59 3.46 -12.81
N GLY A 36 -30.88 3.75 -12.63
CA GLY A 36 -31.75 2.95 -11.76
C GLY A 36 -31.77 1.46 -12.12
N LEU A 37 -31.53 1.08 -13.39
CA LEU A 37 -31.41 -0.33 -13.80
C LEU A 37 -30.20 -1.00 -13.15
N LEU A 38 -29.08 -0.28 -13.03
CA LEU A 38 -27.89 -0.79 -12.37
C LEU A 38 -28.14 -0.98 -10.87
N GLN A 39 -28.74 0.02 -10.21
CA GLN A 39 -29.10 -0.05 -8.80
C GLN A 39 -30.06 -1.23 -8.53
N ASP A 40 -31.09 -1.39 -9.35
CA ASP A 40 -32.04 -2.48 -9.25
C ASP A 40 -31.35 -3.84 -9.40
N THR A 41 -30.47 -3.96 -10.39
CA THR A 41 -29.77 -5.22 -10.65
C THR A 41 -28.82 -5.59 -9.52
N LEU A 42 -28.12 -4.60 -8.94
CA LEU A 42 -27.22 -4.79 -7.80
C LEU A 42 -27.97 -5.06 -6.48
N SER A 43 -29.27 -4.76 -6.42
CA SER A 43 -30.09 -5.02 -5.24
C SER A 43 -30.62 -6.45 -5.14
N TYR A 44 -30.38 -7.30 -6.15
CA TYR A 44 -30.80 -8.68 -6.10
C TYR A 44 -29.92 -9.51 -5.14
N PRO A 45 -30.49 -10.48 -4.39
CA PRO A 45 -29.71 -11.36 -3.53
C PRO A 45 -28.66 -12.16 -4.27
N THR A 46 -27.43 -12.16 -3.74
CA THR A 46 -26.28 -12.86 -4.33
C THR A 46 -25.65 -13.86 -3.34
N PRO A 47 -26.41 -14.85 -2.84
CA PRO A 47 -25.99 -15.71 -1.71
C PRO A 47 -24.76 -16.58 -1.98
N ASN A 48 -24.35 -16.68 -3.24
CA ASN A 48 -23.35 -17.61 -3.74
C ASN A 48 -22.08 -16.88 -4.25
N LEU A 49 -22.07 -15.56 -4.13
CA LEU A 49 -21.00 -14.67 -4.55
C LEU A 49 -19.80 -14.82 -3.62
N LYS A 50 -18.62 -14.94 -4.23
CA LYS A 50 -17.33 -15.15 -3.55
C LYS A 50 -16.35 -14.00 -3.77
N ALA A 51 -16.48 -13.29 -4.90
CA ALA A 51 -15.60 -12.21 -5.27
C ALA A 51 -16.37 -11.03 -5.89
N VAL A 52 -16.01 -9.81 -5.49
CA VAL A 52 -16.57 -8.56 -6.00
C VAL A 52 -15.44 -7.66 -6.47
N TYR A 53 -15.53 -7.18 -7.71
CA TYR A 53 -14.65 -6.16 -8.27
C TYR A 53 -15.49 -5.02 -8.81
N PHE A 54 -15.39 -3.85 -8.17
CA PHE A 54 -15.98 -2.61 -8.63
C PHE A 54 -14.88 -1.56 -8.81
N ASP A 55 -14.81 -1.00 -10.01
CA ASP A 55 -13.90 0.09 -10.37
C ASP A 55 -14.72 1.19 -11.08
N HIS A 56 -14.65 2.43 -10.61
CA HIS A 56 -15.47 3.57 -11.08
C HIS A 56 -16.99 3.36 -11.06
N VAL A 57 -17.53 2.51 -10.17
CA VAL A 57 -18.97 2.27 -10.07
C VAL A 57 -19.64 3.29 -9.16
N ARG A 58 -20.63 4.02 -9.67
CA ARG A 58 -21.32 5.08 -8.93
C ARG A 58 -22.82 4.98 -9.05
N LEU A 59 -23.50 5.06 -7.92
CA LEU A 59 -24.95 5.06 -7.84
C LEU A 59 -25.44 6.40 -7.29
N GLU A 60 -26.62 6.81 -7.76
CA GLU A 60 -27.31 7.99 -7.25
C GLU A 60 -27.79 7.74 -5.81
N GLY A 61 -27.44 8.65 -4.90
CA GLY A 61 -27.92 8.60 -3.51
C GLY A 61 -29.27 9.30 -3.41
N THR A 62 -30.37 8.57 -3.55
CA THR A 62 -31.71 9.09 -3.24
C THR A 62 -32.43 8.15 -2.27
N ALA A 63 -33.39 8.70 -1.51
CA ALA A 63 -33.98 8.16 -0.27
C ALA A 63 -34.72 6.80 -0.37
N THR A 64 -34.69 6.11 -1.51
CA THR A 64 -35.17 4.72 -1.67
C THR A 64 -33.99 3.75 -1.74
N ASP A 65 -33.10 3.83 -0.75
CA ASP A 65 -31.82 3.12 -0.70
C ASP A 65 -32.01 1.59 -0.67
N LYS A 66 -32.07 1.00 -1.87
CA LYS A 66 -31.95 -0.44 -2.04
C LYS A 66 -30.54 -0.85 -1.61
N LEU A 67 -30.46 -1.79 -0.68
CA LEU A 67 -29.18 -2.38 -0.27
C LEU A 67 -28.49 -2.99 -1.50
N VAL A 68 -27.25 -2.59 -1.74
CA VAL A 68 -26.40 -3.04 -2.84
C VAL A 68 -25.68 -4.31 -2.39
N LEU A 69 -25.79 -5.37 -3.20
CA LEU A 69 -25.28 -6.72 -2.91
C LEU A 69 -25.78 -7.30 -1.57
N PRO A 70 -27.10 -7.45 -1.39
CA PRO A 70 -27.62 -8.12 -0.20
C PRO A 70 -27.20 -9.60 -0.15
N ASN A 71 -27.00 -10.10 1.07
CA ASN A 71 -26.59 -11.48 1.36
C ASN A 71 -25.21 -11.88 0.79
N ALA A 72 -24.27 -10.93 0.77
CA ALA A 72 -22.91 -11.15 0.29
C ALA A 72 -21.94 -11.67 1.38
N SER A 73 -22.45 -12.38 2.39
CA SER A 73 -21.64 -12.88 3.52
C SER A 73 -20.57 -13.92 3.13
N ASN A 74 -20.71 -14.55 1.96
CA ASN A 74 -19.75 -15.51 1.40
C ASN A 74 -18.65 -14.87 0.55
N VAL A 75 -18.62 -13.53 0.45
CA VAL A 75 -17.59 -12.82 -0.30
C VAL A 75 -16.29 -12.80 0.49
N HIS A 76 -15.23 -13.34 -0.10
CA HIS A 76 -13.90 -13.46 0.49
C HIS A 76 -12.87 -12.52 -0.16
N ASP A 77 -13.13 -12.09 -1.39
CA ASP A 77 -12.27 -11.18 -2.16
C ASP A 77 -13.08 -9.96 -2.61
N VAL A 78 -12.64 -8.78 -2.20
CA VAL A 78 -13.32 -7.51 -2.47
C VAL A 78 -12.35 -6.51 -3.04
N THR A 79 -12.69 -5.95 -4.19
CA THR A 79 -12.03 -4.78 -4.77
C THR A 79 -13.05 -3.68 -4.99
N ILE A 80 -12.90 -2.54 -4.32
CA ILE A 80 -13.76 -1.35 -4.44
C ILE A 80 -12.89 -0.13 -4.66
N LEU A 81 -12.87 0.36 -5.89
CA LEU A 81 -11.96 1.42 -6.33
C LEU A 81 -12.74 2.53 -7.01
N ASP A 82 -12.52 3.77 -6.59
CA ASP A 82 -13.13 4.96 -7.20
C ASP A 82 -14.68 4.91 -7.26
N CYS A 83 -15.27 4.19 -6.30
CA CYS A 83 -16.70 3.86 -6.24
C CYS A 83 -17.49 4.77 -5.31
N LYS A 84 -18.75 5.03 -5.65
CA LYS A 84 -19.74 5.70 -4.78
C LYS A 84 -20.97 4.80 -4.64
N LEU A 85 -21.03 4.06 -3.54
CA LEU A 85 -22.05 3.05 -3.27
C LEU A 85 -22.66 3.28 -1.87
N PRO A 86 -23.60 4.25 -1.72
CA PRO A 86 -24.10 4.69 -0.40
C PRO A 86 -24.71 3.58 0.46
N SER A 87 -25.31 2.57 -0.19
CA SER A 87 -26.01 1.47 0.46
C SER A 87 -25.34 0.13 0.23
N LEU A 88 -24.00 0.11 0.15
CA LEU A 88 -23.23 -1.13 0.00
C LEU A 88 -23.33 -2.00 1.25
N HIS A 89 -23.71 -3.26 1.06
CA HIS A 89 -23.68 -4.24 2.15
C HIS A 89 -22.24 -4.45 2.65
N PRO A 90 -22.01 -4.52 3.97
CA PRO A 90 -20.69 -4.76 4.52
C PRO A 90 -20.18 -6.17 4.18
N PHE A 91 -18.88 -6.29 3.92
CA PHE A 91 -18.24 -7.58 3.63
C PHE A 91 -17.52 -8.13 4.86
N ASP A 92 -18.27 -8.67 5.82
CA ASP A 92 -17.71 -9.13 7.11
C ASP A 92 -16.81 -10.39 6.99
N GLY A 93 -17.07 -11.23 5.98
CA GLY A 93 -16.37 -12.51 5.72
C GLY A 93 -15.15 -12.41 4.79
N VAL A 94 -14.71 -11.20 4.48
CA VAL A 94 -13.62 -10.94 3.54
C VAL A 94 -12.26 -11.33 4.12
N CYS A 95 -11.43 -11.96 3.28
CA CYS A 95 -10.06 -12.34 3.59
C CYS A 95 -9.06 -11.43 2.86
N GLU A 96 -9.38 -11.03 1.63
CA GLU A 96 -8.55 -10.14 0.81
C GLU A 96 -9.36 -8.94 0.35
N ALA A 97 -8.84 -7.74 0.60
CA ALA A 97 -9.51 -6.52 0.20
C ALA A 97 -8.58 -5.52 -0.47
N GLN A 98 -9.07 -4.85 -1.51
CA GLN A 98 -8.45 -3.70 -2.14
C GLN A 98 -9.45 -2.55 -2.16
N LEU A 99 -9.15 -1.47 -1.46
CA LEU A 99 -10.03 -0.32 -1.36
C LEU A 99 -9.31 0.97 -1.72
N GLY A 100 -10.05 1.96 -2.18
CA GLY A 100 -9.59 3.35 -2.15
C GLY A 100 -9.89 4.11 -3.42
N TRP A 101 -9.07 5.13 -3.64
CA TRP A 101 -9.21 6.07 -4.74
C TRP A 101 -7.92 6.04 -5.54
N LYS A 102 -7.98 5.55 -6.78
CA LYS A 102 -6.84 5.60 -7.70
C LYS A 102 -6.80 6.95 -8.41
N ASP A 103 -7.96 7.54 -8.67
CA ASP A 103 -8.05 8.79 -9.40
C ASP A 103 -8.44 9.94 -8.46
N LEU A 104 -7.59 10.95 -8.40
CA LEU A 104 -7.78 12.19 -7.60
C LEU A 104 -8.93 13.09 -8.06
N THR A 105 -9.73 12.66 -9.05
CA THR A 105 -10.76 13.53 -9.60
C THR A 105 -11.99 13.55 -8.67
N GLY A 106 -12.64 14.72 -8.55
CA GLY A 106 -13.91 14.96 -7.84
C GLY A 106 -13.91 14.87 -6.31
N ASP A 107 -15.11 14.76 -5.71
CA ASP A 107 -15.34 14.83 -4.26
C ASP A 107 -15.35 13.42 -3.64
N PRO A 108 -14.28 13.03 -2.92
CA PRO A 108 -14.08 11.65 -2.51
C PRO A 108 -14.90 11.39 -1.23
N MET A 109 -15.86 10.47 -1.31
CA MET A 109 -16.71 10.11 -0.18
C MET A 109 -16.08 8.99 0.67
N PRO A 110 -16.53 8.80 1.92
CA PRO A 110 -16.07 7.67 2.71
C PRO A 110 -16.41 6.31 2.07
N ILE A 111 -15.45 5.39 2.04
CA ILE A 111 -15.71 3.98 1.64
C ILE A 111 -16.08 3.19 2.90
N ILE A 112 -17.31 2.64 2.94
CA ILE A 112 -17.90 1.98 4.13
C ILE A 112 -17.96 0.43 3.99
N ALA A 113 -17.16 -0.14 3.09
CA ALA A 113 -17.30 -1.54 2.67
C ALA A 113 -16.80 -2.59 3.69
N LEU A 114 -15.91 -2.23 4.61
CA LEU A 114 -15.16 -3.19 5.44
C LEU A 114 -15.34 -3.06 6.95
N HIS A 115 -16.32 -2.30 7.43
CA HIS A 115 -16.42 -2.00 8.87
C HIS A 115 -16.53 -3.23 9.80
N GLY A 116 -16.92 -4.41 9.30
CA GLY A 116 -16.98 -5.68 10.04
C GLY A 116 -15.96 -6.76 9.61
N ALA A 117 -15.00 -6.42 8.74
CA ALA A 117 -14.06 -7.33 8.09
C ALA A 117 -12.94 -7.90 8.99
N LYS A 118 -13.29 -8.52 10.13
CA LYS A 118 -12.31 -9.00 11.13
C LYS A 118 -11.46 -10.19 10.66
N GLN A 119 -11.86 -10.86 9.58
CA GLN A 119 -11.15 -12.00 9.00
C GLN A 119 -10.15 -11.60 7.91
N ALA A 120 -10.02 -10.30 7.60
CA ALA A 120 -9.12 -9.84 6.55
C ALA A 120 -7.67 -10.17 6.91
N GLN A 121 -6.99 -10.84 5.98
CA GLN A 121 -5.59 -11.26 6.06
C GLN A 121 -4.70 -10.38 5.20
N ARG A 122 -5.23 -9.86 4.08
CA ARG A 122 -4.52 -8.97 3.15
C ARG A 122 -5.38 -7.75 2.84
N LEU A 123 -4.81 -6.57 3.03
CA LEU A 123 -5.48 -5.29 2.74
C LEU A 123 -4.58 -4.43 1.85
N THR A 124 -5.11 -4.01 0.70
CA THR A 124 -4.49 -3.00 -0.16
C THR A 124 -5.31 -1.72 -0.10
N LEU A 125 -4.66 -0.59 0.18
CA LEU A 125 -5.27 0.73 0.25
C LEU A 125 -4.69 1.60 -0.85
N TRP A 126 -5.56 2.10 -1.72
CA TRP A 126 -5.26 3.14 -2.70
C TRP A 126 -5.55 4.50 -2.08
N ALA A 127 -4.49 5.13 -1.58
CA ALA A 127 -4.51 6.39 -0.85
C ALA A 127 -3.91 7.50 -1.71
N LEU A 128 -4.46 7.72 -2.92
CA LEU A 128 -4.14 8.90 -3.72
C LEU A 128 -5.01 10.11 -3.32
N SER A 129 -6.11 9.89 -2.61
CA SER A 129 -7.02 10.92 -2.07
C SER A 129 -7.09 10.86 -0.55
N PHE A 130 -7.22 12.02 0.12
CA PHE A 130 -7.37 12.14 1.58
C PHE A 130 -8.73 11.67 2.13
N ALA A 131 -9.58 11.05 1.31
CA ALA A 131 -10.86 10.54 1.78
C ALA A 131 -10.68 9.37 2.75
N THR A 132 -11.52 9.40 3.78
CA THR A 132 -11.60 8.35 4.79
C THR A 132 -12.00 7.00 4.20
N ILE A 133 -11.28 5.97 4.62
CA ILE A 133 -11.67 4.58 4.42
C ILE A 133 -12.10 4.04 5.79
N GLN A 134 -13.38 3.67 5.93
CA GLN A 134 -13.87 3.13 7.20
C GLN A 134 -13.44 1.67 7.34
N LEU A 135 -12.45 1.48 8.21
CA LEU A 135 -11.93 0.18 8.62
C LEU A 135 -12.41 -0.13 10.05
N PRO A 136 -12.45 -1.41 10.45
CA PRO A 136 -12.75 -1.76 11.84
C PRO A 136 -11.63 -1.28 12.75
N VAL A 137 -11.94 -1.01 14.02
CA VAL A 137 -10.97 -0.57 15.05
C VAL A 137 -9.82 -1.56 15.28
N GLN A 138 -10.00 -2.82 14.87
CA GLN A 138 -8.99 -3.86 14.95
C GLN A 138 -9.12 -4.80 13.76
N LEU A 139 -7.99 -5.17 13.19
CA LEU A 139 -7.87 -6.17 12.13
C LEU A 139 -7.00 -7.33 12.63
N PRO A 140 -7.57 -8.25 13.45
CA PRO A 140 -6.80 -9.19 14.25
C PRO A 140 -6.12 -10.30 13.43
N GLN A 141 -6.57 -10.53 12.19
CA GLN A 141 -6.03 -11.55 11.29
C GLN A 141 -5.13 -10.96 10.20
N LEU A 142 -4.94 -9.63 10.15
CA LEU A 142 -4.22 -8.99 9.06
C LEU A 142 -2.73 -9.30 9.14
N GLN A 143 -2.20 -9.90 8.08
CA GLN A 143 -0.79 -10.27 7.95
C GLN A 143 -0.05 -9.36 6.97
N ALA A 144 -0.74 -8.89 5.91
CA ALA A 144 -0.17 -8.03 4.88
C ALA A 144 -0.98 -6.75 4.67
N LEU A 145 -0.30 -5.61 4.77
CA LEU A 145 -0.86 -4.28 4.48
C LEU A 145 -0.07 -3.65 3.32
N HIS A 146 -0.78 -3.33 2.26
CA HIS A 146 -0.21 -2.70 1.07
C HIS A 146 -0.82 -1.30 0.93
N ILE A 147 0.00 -0.25 0.88
CA ILE A 147 -0.46 1.13 0.71
C ILE A 147 0.08 1.63 -0.63
N LYS A 148 -0.81 2.10 -1.49
CA LYS A 148 -0.47 2.67 -2.81
C LYS A 148 -0.95 4.10 -2.85
N GLY A 149 -0.06 5.08 -2.87
CA GLY A 149 -0.49 6.47 -2.77
C GLY A 149 0.61 7.48 -2.46
N SER A 150 0.19 8.62 -1.93
CA SER A 150 1.05 9.72 -1.53
C SER A 150 0.92 10.08 -0.04
N HIS A 151 0.06 9.38 0.70
CA HIS A 151 -0.14 9.57 2.13
C HIS A 151 -0.61 8.27 2.80
N ILE A 152 -0.44 8.20 4.13
CA ILE A 152 -0.94 7.10 4.96
C ILE A 152 -2.32 7.53 5.47
N PRO A 153 -3.40 6.77 5.21
CA PRO A 153 -4.72 7.08 5.76
C PRO A 153 -4.65 7.25 7.28
N ALA A 154 -5.22 8.35 7.78
CA ALA A 154 -5.11 8.74 9.19
C ALA A 154 -5.75 7.70 10.13
N GLU A 155 -6.75 6.97 9.64
CA GLU A 155 -7.44 5.91 10.34
C GLU A 155 -6.49 4.77 10.72
N LEU A 156 -5.42 4.53 9.96
CA LEU A 156 -4.43 3.51 10.30
C LEU A 156 -3.72 3.79 11.62
N ALA A 157 -3.66 5.05 12.08
CA ALA A 157 -3.01 5.41 13.33
C ALA A 157 -3.73 4.91 14.59
N THR A 158 -5.01 4.52 14.47
CA THR A 158 -5.84 4.08 15.60
C THR A 158 -6.25 2.60 15.51
N ILE A 159 -5.91 1.93 14.41
CA ILE A 159 -6.26 0.52 14.19
C ILE A 159 -5.15 -0.38 14.73
N GLU A 160 -5.54 -1.45 15.41
CA GLU A 160 -4.62 -2.47 15.89
C GLU A 160 -4.42 -3.59 14.84
N PHE A 161 -3.16 -3.93 14.55
CA PHE A 161 -2.76 -5.00 13.62
C PHE A 161 -1.85 -6.05 14.28
N PRO A 162 -2.35 -6.87 15.23
CA PRO A 162 -1.50 -7.73 16.07
C PRO A 162 -0.66 -8.77 15.31
N LEU A 163 -1.07 -9.16 14.08
CA LEU A 163 -0.37 -10.17 13.27
C LEU A 163 0.33 -9.58 12.03
N LEU A 164 0.36 -8.25 11.89
CA LEU A 164 0.97 -7.61 10.71
C LEU A 164 2.47 -7.88 10.70
N ASN A 165 2.92 -8.52 9.63
CA ASN A 165 4.33 -8.86 9.45
C ASN A 165 4.87 -8.49 8.05
N ASP A 166 3.99 -8.04 7.15
CA ASP A 166 4.34 -7.63 5.78
C ASP A 166 3.72 -6.26 5.49
N LEU A 167 4.58 -5.27 5.27
CA LEU A 167 4.20 -3.92 4.90
C LEU A 167 4.76 -3.58 3.52
N ALA A 168 3.88 -3.30 2.56
CA ALA A 168 4.28 -2.81 1.25
C ALA A 168 3.76 -1.39 1.04
N VAL A 169 4.63 -0.50 0.56
CA VAL A 169 4.30 0.90 0.30
C VAL A 169 4.77 1.26 -1.09
N CYS A 170 3.83 1.51 -2.00
CA CYS A 170 4.08 2.09 -3.31
C CYS A 170 3.76 3.58 -3.23
N TRP A 171 4.81 4.40 -3.24
CA TRP A 171 4.75 5.78 -2.85
C TRP A 171 5.13 6.69 -4.01
N PHE A 172 4.29 7.66 -4.31
CA PHE A 172 4.46 8.50 -5.50
C PHE A 172 5.13 9.85 -5.22
N ALA A 173 5.38 10.22 -3.95
CA ALA A 173 5.97 11.50 -3.59
C ALA A 173 6.71 11.44 -2.23
N GLN A 174 7.92 11.98 -2.15
CA GLN A 174 8.78 12.04 -0.95
C GLN A 174 9.20 10.66 -0.41
N ASN A 175 10.08 10.65 0.59
CA ASN A 175 10.45 9.42 1.30
C ASN A 175 9.30 8.98 2.25
N PRO A 176 8.72 7.78 2.10
CA PRO A 176 7.63 7.31 2.96
C PRO A 176 8.06 6.92 4.38
N ILE A 177 9.35 6.64 4.62
CA ILE A 177 9.84 6.04 5.86
C ILE A 177 9.51 6.90 7.10
N PRO A 178 9.78 8.23 7.12
CA PRO A 178 9.40 9.07 8.27
C PRO A 178 7.90 9.02 8.58
N THR A 179 7.05 8.99 7.55
CA THR A 179 5.58 8.91 7.71
C THR A 179 5.16 7.56 8.29
N ILE A 180 5.76 6.46 7.83
CA ILE A 180 5.52 5.11 8.37
C ILE A 180 5.89 5.08 9.86
N MET A 181 7.07 5.60 10.21
CA MET A 181 7.59 5.57 11.59
C MET A 181 6.77 6.43 12.56
N GLY A 182 6.16 7.52 12.07
CA GLY A 182 5.24 8.34 12.84
C GLY A 182 3.85 7.73 13.06
N ASN A 183 3.48 6.69 12.31
CA ASN A 183 2.18 6.04 12.44
C ASN A 183 2.19 5.01 13.58
N ARG A 184 1.49 5.33 14.69
CA ARG A 184 1.45 4.48 15.89
C ARG A 184 0.70 3.17 15.71
N GLY A 185 -0.18 3.06 14.72
CA GLY A 185 -0.96 1.85 14.50
C GLY A 185 -0.14 0.74 13.85
N ILE A 186 0.89 1.08 13.07
CA ILE A 186 1.75 0.10 12.38
C ILE A 186 2.76 -0.50 13.39
N PRO A 187 2.67 -1.80 13.75
CA PRO A 187 3.58 -2.44 14.71
C PRO A 187 4.91 -2.80 14.05
N ILE A 188 5.80 -1.81 13.96
CA ILE A 188 7.12 -1.92 13.30
C ILE A 188 7.92 -3.12 13.84
N GLU A 189 7.83 -3.40 15.13
CA GLU A 189 8.51 -4.50 15.82
C GLU A 189 8.12 -5.90 15.32
N ASN A 190 6.92 -6.06 14.76
CA ASN A 190 6.42 -7.34 14.25
C ASN A 190 6.74 -7.57 12.77
N LEU A 191 7.20 -6.53 12.07
CA LEU A 191 7.48 -6.61 10.64
C LEU A 191 8.61 -7.60 10.36
N ARG A 192 8.32 -8.58 9.50
CA ARG A 192 9.30 -9.47 8.89
C ARG A 192 9.72 -8.98 7.51
N ARG A 193 8.84 -8.29 6.81
CA ARG A 193 9.08 -7.78 5.46
C ARG A 193 8.61 -6.35 5.33
N ILE A 194 9.43 -5.54 4.67
CA ILE A 194 9.06 -4.21 4.21
C ILE A 194 9.41 -4.07 2.72
N THR A 195 8.43 -3.62 1.94
CA THR A 195 8.60 -3.33 0.51
C THR A 195 8.32 -1.85 0.26
N ILE A 196 9.26 -1.11 -0.31
CA ILE A 196 9.12 0.31 -0.60
C ILE A 196 9.37 0.56 -2.09
N THR A 197 8.32 0.82 -2.84
CA THR A 197 8.42 1.20 -4.25
C THR A 197 8.24 2.70 -4.37
N THR A 198 9.33 3.41 -4.67
CA THR A 198 9.30 4.83 -5.03
C THR A 198 9.85 5.03 -6.44
N PRO A 199 9.24 5.87 -7.29
CA PRO A 199 9.93 6.41 -8.46
C PRO A 199 11.21 7.11 -8.03
N PHE A 200 12.26 7.05 -8.84
CA PHE A 200 13.54 7.61 -8.46
C PHE A 200 13.44 9.13 -8.20
N GLU A 201 12.75 9.82 -9.10
CA GLU A 201 12.56 11.27 -9.11
C GLU A 201 11.64 11.77 -7.99
N SER A 202 10.90 10.87 -7.33
CA SER A 202 9.91 11.25 -6.32
C SER A 202 10.51 11.62 -4.97
N VAL A 203 11.76 11.24 -4.70
CA VAL A 203 12.42 11.47 -3.41
C VAL A 203 13.38 12.65 -3.54
N GLU A 204 12.90 13.83 -3.14
CA GLU A 204 13.69 15.04 -3.08
C GLU A 204 14.46 15.14 -1.75
N ILE A 205 15.79 15.14 -1.80
CA ILE A 205 16.67 15.47 -0.68
C ILE A 205 17.38 16.78 -1.04
N ASN A 206 16.73 17.89 -0.72
CA ASN A 206 17.16 19.22 -1.15
C ASN A 206 18.14 19.88 -0.16
N SER A 207 18.53 19.18 0.92
CA SER A 207 19.48 19.65 1.93
C SER A 207 20.11 18.51 2.73
N GLU A 208 21.22 18.79 3.41
CA GLU A 208 21.82 17.92 4.43
C GLU A 208 20.84 17.59 5.57
N ASP A 209 20.03 18.56 5.99
CA ASP A 209 19.02 18.35 7.03
C ASP A 209 17.95 17.35 6.59
N ALA A 210 17.49 17.44 5.33
CA ALA A 210 16.51 16.50 4.78
C ALA A 210 17.06 15.08 4.69
N TYR A 211 18.35 14.94 4.32
CA TYR A 211 19.04 13.66 4.36
C TYR A 211 19.13 13.12 5.78
N THR A 212 19.55 13.96 6.74
CA THR A 212 19.72 13.58 8.14
C THR A 212 18.42 13.04 8.73
N GLN A 213 17.30 13.73 8.52
CA GLN A 213 15.98 13.28 8.98
C GLN A 213 15.54 11.94 8.35
N ALA A 214 15.80 11.78 7.05
CA ALA A 214 15.50 10.55 6.34
C ALA A 214 16.35 9.38 6.87
N SER A 215 17.64 9.62 7.07
CA SER A 215 18.61 8.65 7.59
C SER A 215 18.28 8.24 9.02
N GLU A 216 17.96 9.19 9.90
CA GLU A 216 17.49 8.91 11.27
C GLU A 216 16.24 8.02 11.27
N SER A 217 15.30 8.27 10.35
CA SER A 217 14.08 7.47 10.22
C SER A 217 14.36 6.03 9.74
N VAL A 218 15.32 5.86 8.82
CA VAL A 218 15.78 4.53 8.38
C VAL A 218 16.48 3.79 9.53
N LEU A 219 17.38 4.45 10.25
CA LEU A 219 18.05 3.85 11.40
C LEU A 219 17.06 3.44 12.48
N GLU A 220 16.07 4.29 12.76
CA GLU A 220 15.01 3.98 13.73
C GLU A 220 14.12 2.81 13.27
N LEU A 221 13.82 2.72 11.98
CA LEU A 221 13.13 1.57 11.40
C LEU A 221 13.90 0.28 11.68
N PHE A 222 15.20 0.23 11.37
CA PHE A 222 16.01 -0.97 11.60
C PHE A 222 16.17 -1.34 13.08
N ARG A 223 16.31 -0.34 13.97
CA ARG A 223 16.36 -0.57 15.42
C ARG A 223 15.06 -1.14 15.98
N ARG A 224 13.91 -0.62 15.54
CA ARG A 224 12.60 -1.05 16.03
C ARG A 224 12.16 -2.38 15.42
N ALA A 225 12.44 -2.61 14.15
CA ALA A 225 12.00 -3.79 13.40
C ALA A 225 12.89 -5.01 13.69
N THR A 226 12.87 -5.48 14.94
CA THR A 226 13.73 -6.57 15.44
C THR A 226 13.51 -7.93 14.75
N ASN A 227 12.36 -8.12 14.09
CA ASN A 227 12.03 -9.32 13.33
C ASN A 227 12.24 -9.16 11.82
N LEU A 228 12.76 -8.02 11.36
CA LEU A 228 12.87 -7.69 9.94
C LEU A 228 13.89 -8.62 9.26
N ARG A 229 13.45 -9.28 8.19
CA ARG A 229 14.25 -10.20 7.39
C ARG A 229 14.41 -9.68 5.98
N ASP A 230 13.34 -9.22 5.35
CA ASP A 230 13.39 -8.79 3.95
C ASP A 230 13.07 -7.30 3.81
N VAL A 231 14.02 -6.54 3.30
CA VAL A 231 13.84 -5.16 2.85
C VAL A 231 13.90 -5.16 1.34
N SER A 232 12.81 -4.83 0.68
CA SER A 232 12.79 -4.66 -0.78
C SER A 232 12.54 -3.20 -1.09
N SER A 233 13.38 -2.56 -1.91
CA SER A 233 13.20 -1.15 -2.22
C SER A 233 13.56 -0.84 -3.67
N SER A 234 12.98 0.22 -4.22
CA SER A 234 13.39 0.82 -5.51
C SER A 234 13.67 2.30 -5.36
N GLY A 235 14.24 2.89 -6.41
CA GLY A 235 14.28 4.34 -6.60
C GLY A 235 15.04 5.10 -5.52
N GLY A 236 14.55 6.28 -5.17
CA GLY A 236 15.20 7.14 -4.19
C GLY A 236 15.18 6.57 -2.76
N ALA A 237 14.16 5.79 -2.40
CA ALA A 237 14.13 5.11 -1.11
C ALA A 237 15.28 4.09 -0.97
N LEU A 238 15.59 3.34 -2.04
CA LEU A 238 16.73 2.42 -2.04
C LEU A 238 18.05 3.18 -1.86
N ALA A 239 18.21 4.32 -2.55
CA ALA A 239 19.40 5.16 -2.43
C ALA A 239 19.63 5.66 -1.00
N ILE A 240 18.58 6.14 -0.33
CA ILE A 240 18.65 6.58 1.06
C ILE A 240 19.00 5.41 1.98
N ILE A 241 18.34 4.25 1.83
CA ILE A 241 18.63 3.07 2.65
C ILE A 241 20.11 2.68 2.54
N LEU A 242 20.63 2.53 1.31
CA LEU A 242 22.01 2.10 1.09
C LEU A 242 23.03 3.12 1.64
N LYS A 243 22.78 4.43 1.45
CA LYS A 243 23.67 5.47 1.98
C LYS A 243 23.61 5.56 3.51
N THR A 244 22.43 5.42 4.12
CA THR A 244 22.31 5.34 5.57
C THR A 244 23.10 4.16 6.15
N LEU A 245 23.06 2.98 5.51
CA LEU A 245 23.85 1.83 5.94
C LEU A 245 25.36 2.09 5.77
N TRP A 246 25.76 2.70 4.65
CA TRP A 246 27.16 3.09 4.40
C TRP A 246 27.68 4.05 5.48
N ASP A 247 26.92 5.10 5.81
CA ASP A 247 27.27 6.06 6.86
C ASP A 247 27.32 5.40 8.23
N ALA A 248 26.41 4.46 8.51
CA ALA A 248 26.41 3.72 9.76
C ALA A 248 27.68 2.85 9.91
N ILE A 249 28.18 2.25 8.83
CA ILE A 249 29.44 1.49 8.85
C ILE A 249 30.63 2.43 9.05
N GLU A 250 30.70 3.50 8.26
CA GLU A 250 31.80 4.47 8.33
C GLU A 250 31.92 5.09 9.74
N ASN A 251 30.78 5.39 10.37
CA ASN A 251 30.73 5.97 11.71
C ASN A 251 30.78 4.93 12.84
N GLY A 252 30.94 3.63 12.54
CA GLY A 252 31.00 2.57 13.54
C GLY A 252 29.68 2.30 14.30
N GLN A 253 28.55 2.75 13.75
CA GLN A 253 27.20 2.60 14.31
C GLN A 253 26.43 1.40 13.75
N TYR A 254 27.02 0.68 12.79
CA TYR A 254 26.37 -0.44 12.10
C TYR A 254 26.16 -1.67 12.99
N LYS A 255 27.06 -1.91 13.95
CA LYS A 255 27.02 -3.11 14.78
C LYS A 255 25.70 -3.19 15.57
N GLY A 256 24.89 -4.20 15.29
CA GLY A 256 23.60 -4.42 15.95
C GLY A 256 22.46 -3.53 15.43
N LEU A 257 22.67 -2.80 14.33
CA LEU A 257 21.64 -1.99 13.69
C LEU A 257 20.54 -2.85 13.04
N TYR A 258 20.94 -3.97 12.44
CA TYR A 258 20.04 -4.93 11.83
C TYR A 258 20.10 -6.25 12.60
N PRO A 259 18.99 -7.00 12.77
CA PRO A 259 18.97 -8.30 13.43
C PRO A 259 19.68 -9.36 12.57
N SER A 260 20.99 -9.23 12.43
CA SER A 260 21.85 -10.12 11.69
C SER A 260 23.02 -10.49 12.58
N ALA A 261 23.04 -11.76 12.99
CA ALA A 261 24.20 -12.37 13.61
C ALA A 261 24.67 -13.47 12.67
N LYS A 262 25.93 -13.38 12.25
CA LYS A 262 26.61 -14.41 11.45
C LYS A 262 26.34 -15.81 12.00
N GLY A 263 25.75 -16.69 11.19
CA GLY A 263 25.36 -18.05 11.58
C GLY A 263 23.92 -18.20 12.11
N SER A 264 23.12 -17.13 12.12
CA SER A 264 21.67 -17.21 12.28
C SER A 264 21.03 -18.06 11.17
N VAL A 265 20.03 -18.88 11.53
CA VAL A 265 19.23 -19.64 10.55
C VAL A 265 18.35 -18.71 9.73
N GLU A 266 17.95 -17.58 10.31
CA GLU A 266 17.14 -16.57 9.64
C GLU A 266 18.06 -15.44 9.14
N ARG A 267 18.25 -15.40 7.83
CA ARG A 267 19.07 -14.42 7.11
C ARG A 267 18.27 -13.17 6.79
N ALA A 268 18.98 -12.07 6.71
CA ALA A 268 18.45 -10.77 6.34
C ALA A 268 18.85 -10.42 4.91
N TRP A 269 17.97 -9.77 4.16
CA TRP A 269 18.18 -9.46 2.76
C TRP A 269 17.73 -8.04 2.43
N ILE A 270 18.50 -7.34 1.61
CA ILE A 270 18.03 -6.19 0.85
C ILE A 270 17.84 -6.63 -0.61
N THR A 271 16.74 -6.22 -1.23
CA THR A 271 16.44 -6.50 -2.64
C THR A 271 16.23 -5.19 -3.40
N ASP A 272 16.91 -5.02 -4.52
CA ASP A 272 16.54 -4.00 -5.50
C ASP A 272 15.35 -4.50 -6.32
N LEU A 273 14.22 -3.81 -6.21
CA LEU A 273 12.99 -4.16 -6.93
C LEU A 273 13.07 -3.93 -8.44
N ILE A 274 14.04 -3.15 -8.94
CA ILE A 274 14.19 -2.87 -10.38
C ILE A 274 14.88 -4.04 -11.09
N THR A 275 16.02 -4.48 -10.56
CA THR A 275 16.79 -5.60 -11.11
C THR A 275 16.32 -6.97 -10.61
N GLY A 276 15.75 -7.01 -9.40
CA GLY A 276 15.45 -8.26 -8.69
C GLY A 276 16.66 -8.85 -7.96
N ASP A 277 17.81 -8.17 -7.97
CA ASP A 277 19.02 -8.61 -7.29
C ASP A 277 18.88 -8.48 -5.76
N THR A 278 19.48 -9.43 -5.03
CA THR A 278 19.43 -9.50 -3.56
C THR A 278 20.82 -9.47 -2.95
N PHE A 279 20.97 -8.78 -1.82
CA PHE A 279 22.20 -8.71 -1.03
C PHE A 279 21.92 -9.19 0.39
N GLU A 280 22.68 -10.19 0.86
CA GLU A 280 22.57 -10.71 2.24
C GLU A 280 23.15 -9.69 3.21
N LEU A 281 22.41 -9.36 4.26
CA LEU A 281 22.93 -8.61 5.39
C LEU A 281 23.42 -9.59 6.47
N ASP A 282 24.72 -9.83 6.60
CA ASP A 282 25.33 -10.79 7.54
C ASP A 282 26.02 -10.13 8.76
N GLY A 283 26.06 -8.80 8.82
CA GLY A 283 26.64 -8.04 9.92
C GLY A 283 28.13 -7.71 9.76
N GLU A 284 28.76 -8.15 8.67
CA GLU A 284 30.19 -7.96 8.35
C GLU A 284 30.39 -7.11 7.08
N GLU A 285 29.37 -6.36 6.69
CA GLU A 285 29.37 -5.45 5.55
C GLU A 285 30.44 -4.38 5.76
N THR A 286 31.12 -4.03 4.67
CA THR A 286 32.11 -2.97 4.66
C THR A 286 31.64 -1.79 3.82
N VAL A 287 32.30 -0.66 4.01
CA VAL A 287 32.13 0.55 3.18
C VAL A 287 32.32 0.19 1.70
N GLU A 288 33.31 -0.64 1.37
CA GLU A 288 33.62 -1.07 0.01
C GLU A 288 32.55 -1.99 -0.57
N SER A 289 32.00 -2.94 0.23
CA SER A 289 30.94 -3.83 -0.26
C SER A 289 29.67 -3.05 -0.56
N LEU A 290 29.27 -2.11 0.30
CA LEU A 290 28.11 -1.25 0.03
C LEU A 290 28.38 -0.27 -1.11
N GLN A 291 29.59 0.25 -1.26
CA GLN A 291 29.95 1.10 -2.39
C GLN A 291 29.87 0.34 -3.72
N ALA A 292 30.34 -0.91 -3.76
CA ALA A 292 30.21 -1.78 -4.93
C ALA A 292 28.73 -2.07 -5.25
N LEU A 293 27.92 -2.36 -4.22
CA LEU A 293 26.48 -2.58 -4.35
C LEU A 293 25.76 -1.34 -4.92
N CYS A 294 26.06 -0.15 -4.39
CA CYS A 294 25.53 1.11 -4.91
C CYS A 294 25.90 1.31 -6.38
N ARG A 295 27.15 1.05 -6.79
CA ARG A 295 27.56 1.17 -8.20
C ARG A 295 26.83 0.19 -9.12
N GLN A 296 26.45 -0.99 -8.61
CA GLN A 296 25.70 -1.98 -9.37
C GLN A 296 24.23 -1.61 -9.51
N TRP A 297 23.55 -1.31 -8.40
CA TRP A 297 22.10 -1.09 -8.37
C TRP A 297 21.70 0.33 -8.72
N LEU A 298 22.58 1.29 -8.48
CA LEU A 298 22.36 2.72 -8.66
C LEU A 298 23.56 3.35 -9.40
N PRO A 299 23.84 2.98 -10.66
CA PRO A 299 25.10 3.32 -11.36
C PRO A 299 25.36 4.82 -11.56
N TYR A 300 24.32 5.65 -11.43
CA TYR A 300 24.43 7.12 -11.48
C TYR A 300 24.71 7.75 -10.11
N TYR A 301 24.82 6.94 -9.05
CA TYR A 301 24.96 7.36 -7.67
C TYR A 301 26.27 6.86 -7.07
N GLU A 302 26.97 7.77 -6.41
CA GLU A 302 28.09 7.44 -5.55
C GLU A 302 27.70 7.81 -4.12
N PRO A 303 27.70 6.85 -3.17
CA PRO A 303 27.22 7.10 -1.81
C PRO A 303 28.01 8.22 -1.12
N GLU A 304 29.32 8.32 -1.35
CA GLU A 304 30.21 9.36 -0.79
C GLU A 304 29.72 10.79 -1.09
N VAL A 305 29.19 11.02 -2.29
CA VAL A 305 28.77 12.35 -2.77
C VAL A 305 27.26 12.44 -2.97
N LEU A 306 26.47 11.50 -2.42
CA LEU A 306 25.02 11.45 -2.62
C LEU A 306 24.35 12.78 -2.23
N VAL A 307 24.66 13.30 -1.04
CA VAL A 307 24.07 14.54 -0.54
C VAL A 307 24.44 15.72 -1.45
N GLN A 308 25.69 15.78 -1.90
CA GLN A 308 26.17 16.83 -2.79
C GLN A 308 25.54 16.75 -4.19
N ARG A 309 25.40 15.55 -4.77
CA ARG A 309 24.74 15.34 -6.08
C ARG A 309 23.23 15.62 -6.03
N LEU A 310 22.56 15.31 -4.91
CA LEU A 310 21.13 15.61 -4.73
C LEU A 310 20.89 17.14 -4.60
N ILE A 311 21.82 17.89 -4.00
CA ILE A 311 21.80 19.36 -3.96
C ILE A 311 22.10 19.97 -5.35
N GLU A 312 23.12 19.47 -6.06
CA GLU A 312 23.57 20.04 -7.35
C GLU A 312 22.56 19.84 -8.50
N SER A 313 21.80 18.74 -8.48
CA SER A 313 20.82 18.40 -9.53
C SER A 313 19.68 19.43 -9.65
N TYR A 314 19.35 20.15 -8.57
CA TYR A 314 18.33 21.20 -8.59
C TYR A 314 18.81 22.54 -9.19
N SER A 315 20.13 22.72 -9.34
CA SER A 315 20.68 23.97 -9.89
C SER A 315 20.83 23.95 -11.41
N VAL A 316 20.78 22.76 -12.04
CA VAL A 316 21.24 22.61 -13.44
C VAL A 316 20.24 21.87 -14.36
N ILE A 317 19.19 21.22 -13.85
CA ILE A 317 18.36 20.33 -14.71
C ILE A 317 16.99 20.90 -15.10
N PHE A 318 16.51 22.00 -14.51
CA PHE A 318 15.31 22.69 -15.01
C PHE A 318 15.50 24.21 -15.06
N PRO A 319 15.66 24.84 -16.25
CA PRO A 319 15.38 26.25 -16.38
C PRO A 319 13.86 26.43 -16.23
N PHE A 320 13.47 27.46 -15.48
CA PHE A 320 12.10 27.97 -15.44
C PHE A 320 11.52 28.21 -16.84
#